data_AF-A0AAV1VBJ3-F1
#
_entry.id   AF-A0AAV1VBJ3-F1
#
_cell.length_a   1.000
_cell.length_b   1.000
_cell.length_c   1.000
_cell.angle_alpha   90.00
_cell.angle_beta   90.00
_cell.angle_gamma   90.00
#
_symmetry.space_group_name_H-M   'P 1'
#
loop_
_entity.id
_entity.type
_entity.pdbx_description
1 polymer ?
#
loop_
_entity_poly.entity_id
_entity_poly.type
_entity_poly.pdbx_seq_one_letter_code
_entity_poly.pdbx_strand_id
1 'polypeptide(L)'
;MYDIGHVAEILDNWPEKDIRAICLTDGERILGLGDQGANGMGIATGKLALYTACAGVPPQMCLPVTRDCGTNNGEHLAEPFYIDLCQERVRGDKFERLAEGFMKTAKAKYEDKALLQFEDFGNSTAFPLLQKY
;
A
#
# COMPACT_ATOMS: atom_id res chain seq x y z
N MET A 1 8.98 -2.20 -7.97
CA MET A 1 10.07 -1.75 -8.87
C MET A 1 9.60 -1.74 -10.32
N TYR A 2 8.90 -2.79 -10.74
CA TYR A 2 8.38 -2.98 -12.08
C TYR A 2 7.38 -1.89 -12.51
N ASP A 3 6.62 -1.35 -11.55
CA ASP A 3 5.59 -0.34 -11.84
C ASP A 3 6.06 1.11 -11.69
N ILE A 4 7.36 1.34 -11.49
CA ILE A 4 7.91 2.69 -11.41
C ILE A 4 7.69 3.38 -12.77
N GLY A 5 6.87 4.43 -12.78
CA GLY A 5 6.48 5.15 -13.99
C GLY A 5 5.11 4.74 -14.54
N HIS A 6 4.52 3.64 -14.08
CA HIS A 6 3.25 3.09 -14.56
C HIS A 6 2.13 3.12 -13.51
N VAL A 7 2.36 3.74 -12.34
CA VAL A 7 1.38 3.79 -11.25
C VAL A 7 0.05 4.43 -11.67
N ALA A 8 0.08 5.43 -12.56
CA ALA A 8 -1.13 6.05 -13.10
C ALA A 8 -2.01 5.05 -13.85
N GLU A 9 -1.40 4.25 -14.74
CA GLU A 9 -2.09 3.22 -15.52
C GLU A 9 -2.72 2.15 -14.61
N ILE A 10 -2.01 1.77 -13.53
CA ILE A 10 -2.52 0.82 -12.54
C ILE A 10 -3.73 1.39 -11.80
N LEU A 11 -3.67 2.65 -11.36
CA LEU A 11 -4.79 3.29 -10.68
C LEU A 11 -5.96 3.56 -11.63
N ASP A 12 -5.73 3.71 -12.93
CA ASP A 12 -6.79 3.84 -13.93
C ASP A 12 -7.63 2.56 -14.10
N ASN A 13 -7.04 1.40 -13.83
CA ASN A 13 -7.73 0.11 -13.85
C ASN A 13 -8.74 -0.06 -12.70
N TRP A 14 -8.66 0.76 -11.64
CA TRP A 14 -9.67 0.74 -10.60
C TRP A 14 -11.01 1.32 -11.13
N PRO A 15 -12.15 0.62 -10.95
CA PRO A 15 -13.42 1.01 -11.57
C PRO A 15 -13.98 2.31 -11.01
N GLU A 16 -13.83 2.53 -9.71
CA GLU A 16 -14.35 3.71 -9.03
C GLU A 16 -13.45 4.93 -9.23
N LYS A 17 -14.04 6.09 -9.53
CA LYS A 17 -13.28 7.32 -9.83
C LYS A 17 -13.30 8.33 -8.70
N ASP A 18 -14.34 8.32 -7.86
CA ASP A 18 -14.44 9.19 -6.67
C ASP A 18 -13.90 8.45 -5.43
N ILE A 19 -12.58 8.35 -5.34
CA ILE A 19 -11.91 7.78 -4.16
C ILE A 19 -11.66 8.88 -3.14
N ARG A 20 -12.03 8.61 -1.88
CA ARG A 20 -11.90 9.55 -0.76
C ARG A 20 -11.14 8.98 0.45
N ALA A 21 -10.95 7.66 0.50
CA ALA A 21 -10.15 7.01 1.53
C ALA A 21 -9.26 5.95 0.90
N ILE A 22 -7.95 6.09 1.07
CA ILE A 22 -6.93 5.13 0.63
C ILE A 22 -6.26 4.58 1.87
N CYS A 23 -6.23 3.27 2.02
CA CYS A 23 -5.43 2.60 3.03
C CYS A 23 -4.28 1.88 2.33
N LEU A 24 -3.06 2.33 2.58
CA LEU A 24 -1.84 1.81 1.95
C LEU A 24 -1.01 1.04 2.97
N THR A 25 -0.51 -0.13 2.61
CA THR A 25 0.48 -0.89 3.37
C THR A 25 1.58 -1.44 2.47
N ASP A 26 2.77 -1.75 3.01
CA ASP A 26 3.78 -2.60 2.35
C ASP A 26 3.99 -3.94 3.07
N GLY A 27 3.17 -4.22 4.07
CA GLY A 27 3.17 -5.46 4.85
C GLY A 27 4.45 -5.75 5.63
N GLU A 28 5.31 -4.75 5.87
CA GLU A 28 6.57 -4.96 6.58
C GLU A 28 6.37 -5.28 8.06
N ARG A 29 5.32 -4.74 8.67
CA ARG A 29 5.05 -4.90 10.09
C ARG A 29 3.56 -5.13 10.34
N ILE A 30 3.04 -6.24 9.81
CA ILE A 30 1.65 -6.63 10.03
C ILE A 30 1.44 -6.96 11.51
N LEU A 31 0.78 -6.07 12.24
CA LEU A 31 0.47 -6.22 13.67
C LEU A 31 1.69 -6.72 14.48
N GLY A 32 1.59 -7.92 15.07
CA GLY A 32 2.67 -8.63 15.74
C GLY A 32 3.22 -9.83 14.94
N LEU A 33 2.76 -10.03 13.71
CA LEU A 33 3.14 -11.14 12.82
C LEU A 33 4.39 -10.82 11.99
N GLY A 34 4.88 -9.58 12.05
CA GLY A 34 6.08 -9.16 11.35
C GLY A 34 5.85 -8.99 9.85
N ASP A 35 6.86 -9.34 9.07
CA ASP A 35 6.87 -9.17 7.63
C ASP A 35 6.01 -10.23 6.93
N GLN A 36 4.95 -9.77 6.26
CA GLN A 36 4.05 -10.63 5.50
C GLN A 36 4.02 -10.25 4.01
N GLY A 37 4.89 -9.32 3.57
CA GLY A 37 4.93 -8.88 2.18
C GLY A 37 3.56 -8.44 1.66
N ALA A 38 3.19 -8.95 0.49
CA ALA A 38 1.92 -8.62 -0.15
C ALA A 38 0.69 -9.29 0.50
N ASN A 39 0.88 -10.33 1.31
CA ASN A 39 -0.20 -10.90 2.15
C ASN A 39 -0.73 -9.87 3.18
N GLY A 40 -0.05 -8.74 3.35
CA GLY A 40 -0.53 -7.60 4.15
C GLY A 40 -1.82 -6.93 3.64
N MET A 41 -2.26 -7.20 2.41
CA MET A 41 -3.48 -6.59 1.82
C MET A 41 -4.74 -6.74 2.69
N GLY A 42 -4.83 -7.82 3.47
CA GLY A 42 -5.92 -8.05 4.41
C GLY A 42 -6.09 -6.92 5.43
N ILE A 43 -5.00 -6.28 5.87
CA ILE A 43 -5.05 -5.16 6.81
C ILE A 43 -5.68 -3.93 6.17
N ALA A 44 -5.21 -3.53 4.98
CA ALA A 44 -5.77 -2.37 4.28
C ALA A 44 -7.27 -2.55 3.98
N THR A 45 -7.64 -3.76 3.55
CA THR A 45 -9.04 -4.13 3.29
C THR A 45 -9.88 -4.10 4.56
N GLY A 46 -9.39 -4.69 5.66
CA GLY A 46 -10.09 -4.74 6.94
C GLY A 46 -10.27 -3.35 7.56
N LYS A 47 -9.26 -2.48 7.48
CA LYS A 47 -9.34 -1.09 7.96
C LYS A 47 -10.42 -0.31 7.24
N LEU A 48 -10.48 -0.41 5.90
CA LEU A 48 -11.52 0.27 5.13
C LEU A 48 -12.92 -0.34 5.35
N ALA A 49 -13.01 -1.64 5.61
CA ALA A 49 -14.28 -2.24 6.03
C ALA A 49 -14.78 -1.64 7.35
N LEU A 50 -13.89 -1.35 8.32
CA LEU A 50 -14.24 -0.65 9.55
C LEU A 50 -14.61 0.82 9.31
N TYR A 51 -13.98 1.49 8.34
CA TYR A 51 -14.39 2.85 7.94
C TYR A 51 -15.86 2.87 7.51
N THR A 52 -16.26 1.90 6.68
CA THR A 52 -17.65 1.76 6.25
C THR A 52 -18.56 1.38 7.43
N ALA A 53 -18.21 0.32 8.17
CA ALA A 53 -19.08 -0.23 9.21
C ALA A 53 -19.25 0.70 10.42
N CYS A 54 -18.18 1.39 10.84
CA CYS A 54 -18.17 2.18 12.07
C CYS A 54 -18.37 3.68 11.83
N ALA A 55 -17.96 4.21 10.68
CA ALA A 55 -18.01 5.64 10.39
C ALA A 55 -18.89 5.99 9.18
N GLY A 56 -19.52 5.00 8.53
CA GLY A 56 -20.45 5.23 7.43
C GLY A 56 -19.78 5.71 6.14
N VAL A 57 -18.47 5.52 5.97
CA VAL A 57 -17.76 5.88 4.73
C VAL A 57 -18.24 4.96 3.60
N PRO A 58 -18.75 5.49 2.46
CA PRO A 58 -19.21 4.66 1.37
C PRO A 58 -18.09 3.76 0.84
N PRO A 59 -18.30 2.44 0.72
CA PRO A 59 -17.22 1.50 0.34
C PRO A 59 -16.71 1.74 -1.10
N GLN A 60 -17.53 2.32 -1.98
CA GLN A 60 -17.12 2.71 -3.34
C GLN A 60 -16.07 3.82 -3.35
N MET A 61 -15.98 4.60 -2.26
CA MET A 61 -14.99 5.67 -2.09
C MET A 61 -13.71 5.17 -1.41
N CYS A 62 -13.61 3.88 -1.10
CA CYS A 62 -12.50 3.26 -0.39
C CYS A 62 -11.59 2.50 -1.38
N LEU A 63 -10.28 2.69 -1.28
CA LEU A 63 -9.28 2.01 -2.09
C LEU A 63 -8.21 1.36 -1.19
N PRO A 64 -8.24 0.02 -1.01
CA PRO A 64 -7.16 -0.70 -0.36
C PRO A 64 -5.99 -0.83 -1.32
N VAL A 65 -4.78 -0.54 -0.84
CA VAL A 65 -3.55 -0.63 -1.64
C VAL A 65 -2.48 -1.37 -0.86
N THR A 66 -1.85 -2.34 -1.52
CA THR A 66 -0.60 -2.94 -1.06
C THR A 66 0.49 -2.59 -2.04
N ARG A 67 1.59 -2.03 -1.52
CA ARG A 67 2.79 -1.79 -2.30
C ARG A 67 3.75 -2.94 -2.07
N ASP A 68 3.73 -3.91 -2.97
CA ASP A 68 4.68 -5.01 -2.94
C ASP A 68 6.09 -4.51 -3.27
N CYS A 69 6.97 -4.57 -2.29
CA CYS A 69 8.38 -4.23 -2.41
C CYS A 69 9.27 -5.46 -2.15
N GLY A 70 8.72 -6.66 -2.22
CA GLY A 70 9.33 -7.89 -1.72
C GLY A 70 9.04 -8.12 -0.24
N THR A 71 9.61 -9.19 0.30
CA THR A 71 9.50 -9.59 1.70
C THR A 71 10.83 -10.14 2.20
N ASN A 72 11.16 -9.91 3.46
CA ASN A 72 12.30 -10.53 4.14
C ASN A 72 11.87 -11.79 4.92
N ASN A 73 10.63 -12.22 4.78
CA ASN A 73 10.15 -13.45 5.39
C ASN A 73 10.63 -14.66 4.58
N GLY A 74 11.57 -15.41 5.15
CA GLY A 74 12.17 -16.58 4.51
C GLY A 74 11.19 -17.72 4.23
N GLU A 75 10.08 -17.82 4.98
CA GLU A 75 9.04 -18.82 4.72
C GLU A 75 8.30 -18.50 3.42
N HIS A 76 7.91 -17.24 3.24
CA HIS A 76 7.26 -16.77 2.00
C HIS A 76 8.18 -16.88 0.78
N LEU A 77 9.47 -16.55 0.94
CA LEU A 77 10.45 -16.68 -0.15
C LEU A 77 10.75 -18.14 -0.53
N ALA A 78 10.54 -19.07 0.40
CA ALA A 78 10.72 -20.51 0.14
C ALA A 78 9.43 -21.17 -0.37
N GLU A 79 8.29 -20.50 -0.27
CA GLU A 79 6.99 -21.06 -0.63
C GLU A 79 6.77 -21.04 -2.14
N PRO A 80 6.57 -22.20 -2.80
CA PRO A 80 6.39 -22.27 -4.25
C PRO A 80 5.14 -21.57 -4.78
N PHE A 81 4.17 -21.31 -3.91
CA PHE A 81 2.89 -20.69 -4.23
C PHE A 81 2.79 -19.23 -3.76
N TYR A 82 3.89 -18.63 -3.31
CA TYR A 82 3.93 -17.20 -3.06
C TYR A 82 3.77 -16.47 -4.41
N ILE A 83 2.57 -15.93 -4.64
CA ILE A 83 2.17 -15.33 -5.93
C ILE A 83 2.80 -13.96 -6.17
N ASP A 84 3.36 -13.37 -5.12
CA ASP A 84 3.87 -12.01 -5.11
C ASP A 84 5.39 -12.00 -5.36
N LEU A 85 6.03 -10.83 -5.24
CA LEU A 85 7.44 -10.68 -5.57
C LEU A 85 8.34 -11.52 -4.65
N CYS A 86 8.81 -12.65 -5.17
CA CYS A 86 9.77 -13.55 -4.53
C CYS A 86 11.19 -12.96 -4.55
N GLN A 87 11.39 -11.88 -3.79
CA GLN A 87 12.66 -11.21 -3.58
C GLN A 87 12.68 -10.51 -2.21
N GLU A 88 13.88 -10.26 -1.70
CA GLU A 88 14.06 -9.44 -0.51
C GLU A 88 13.54 -8.00 -0.71
N ARG A 89 13.25 -7.33 0.42
CA ARG A 89 12.68 -5.98 0.41
C ARG A 89 13.59 -4.96 -0.25
N VAL A 90 13.03 -4.25 -1.22
CA VAL A 90 13.68 -3.10 -1.86
C VAL A 90 13.74 -1.93 -0.88
N ARG A 91 14.91 -1.31 -0.76
CA ARG A 91 15.17 -0.12 0.08
C ARG A 91 15.79 1.02 -0.74
N GLY A 92 15.94 2.19 -0.09
CA GLY A 92 16.59 3.37 -0.66
C GLY A 92 15.88 3.95 -1.88
N ASP A 93 16.64 4.48 -2.83
CA ASP A 93 16.14 5.27 -3.96
C ASP A 93 15.01 4.59 -4.75
N LYS A 94 15.08 3.28 -4.96
CA LYS A 94 14.04 2.57 -5.72
C LYS A 94 12.71 2.55 -4.98
N PHE A 95 12.76 2.36 -3.67
CA PHE A 95 11.58 2.41 -2.81
C PHE A 95 11.01 3.83 -2.77
N GLU A 96 11.87 4.83 -2.58
CA GLU A 96 11.47 6.23 -2.52
C GLU A 96 10.85 6.72 -3.83
N ARG A 97 11.41 6.33 -4.97
CA ARG A 97 10.87 6.66 -6.29
C ARG A 97 9.47 6.08 -6.50
N LEU A 98 9.24 4.86 -6.05
CA LEU A 98 7.91 4.24 -6.13
C LEU A 98 6.92 4.93 -5.17
N ALA A 99 7.34 5.22 -3.94
CA ALA A 99 6.55 5.97 -2.97
C ALA A 99 6.15 7.35 -3.54
N GLU A 100 7.11 8.11 -4.05
CA GLU A 100 6.88 9.44 -4.60
C GLU A 100 6.00 9.41 -5.85
N GLY A 101 6.23 8.42 -6.73
CA GLY A 101 5.36 8.18 -7.89
C GLY A 101 3.91 7.97 -7.44
N PHE A 102 3.69 7.07 -6.47
CA PHE A 102 2.35 6.83 -5.93
C PHE A 102 1.72 8.07 -5.32
N MET A 103 2.42 8.79 -4.45
CA MET A 103 1.87 9.99 -3.80
C MET A 103 1.50 11.07 -4.82
N LYS A 104 2.35 11.31 -5.82
CA LYS A 104 2.07 12.28 -6.89
C LYS A 104 0.87 11.86 -7.74
N THR A 105 0.81 10.60 -8.14
CA THR A 105 -0.31 10.08 -8.94
C THR A 105 -1.61 10.10 -8.15
N ALA A 106 -1.62 9.66 -6.89
CA ALA A 106 -2.81 9.68 -6.04
C ALA A 106 -3.33 11.11 -5.85
N LYS A 107 -2.43 12.07 -5.57
CA LYS A 107 -2.79 13.49 -5.46
C LYS A 107 -3.32 14.06 -6.79
N ALA A 108 -2.71 13.72 -7.92
CA ALA A 108 -3.17 14.19 -9.22
C ALA A 108 -4.55 13.63 -9.60
N LYS A 109 -4.83 12.38 -9.24
CA LYS A 109 -6.06 11.66 -9.62
C LYS A 109 -7.24 11.95 -8.70
N TYR A 110 -7.00 12.02 -7.40
CA TYR A 110 -8.04 12.16 -6.38
C TYR A 110 -8.05 13.54 -5.71
N GLU A 111 -7.18 14.45 -6.18
CA GLU A 111 -7.05 15.81 -5.69
C GLU A 111 -6.81 15.86 -4.16
N ASP A 112 -7.19 16.95 -3.51
CA ASP A 112 -7.12 17.10 -2.05
C ASP A 112 -8.36 16.52 -1.34
N LYS A 113 -9.12 15.63 -2.01
CA LYS A 113 -10.35 15.01 -1.47
C LYS A 113 -10.10 13.67 -0.77
N ALA A 114 -8.99 13.00 -1.11
CA ALA A 114 -8.69 11.69 -0.59
C ALA A 114 -7.79 11.75 0.66
N LEU A 115 -8.25 11.12 1.74
CA LEU A 115 -7.40 10.74 2.86
C LEU A 115 -6.51 9.57 2.43
N LEU A 116 -5.21 9.67 2.67
CA LEU A 116 -4.27 8.57 2.49
C LEU A 116 -3.70 8.16 3.85
N GLN A 117 -4.04 6.95 4.27
CA GLN A 117 -3.60 6.37 5.53
C GLN A 117 -2.52 5.32 5.27
N PHE A 118 -1.36 5.51 5.88
CA PHE A 118 -0.30 4.49 5.94
C PHE A 118 -0.59 3.51 7.09
N GLU A 119 -0.58 2.21 6.81
CA GLU A 119 -0.83 1.14 7.79
C GLU A 119 0.27 0.08 7.75
N ASP A 120 0.66 -0.39 8.94
CA ASP A 120 1.56 -1.53 9.16
C ASP A 120 2.90 -1.48 8.39
N PHE A 121 3.45 -0.27 8.26
CA PHE A 121 4.82 -0.03 7.81
C PHE A 121 5.85 -0.33 8.91
N GLY A 122 7.03 -0.78 8.51
CA GLY A 122 8.19 -0.86 9.40
C GLY A 122 8.57 0.52 9.96
N ASN A 123 9.03 0.60 11.21
CA ASN A 123 9.29 1.88 11.89
C ASN A 123 10.27 2.78 11.12
N SER A 124 11.33 2.20 10.56
CA SER A 124 12.32 2.92 9.74
C SER A 124 11.73 3.54 8.47
N THR A 125 10.57 3.04 8.03
CA THR A 125 9.87 3.44 6.81
C THR A 125 8.70 4.39 7.13
N ALA A 126 7.96 4.10 8.19
CA ALA A 126 6.75 4.82 8.58
C ALA A 126 7.03 6.29 8.94
N PHE A 127 8.03 6.54 9.81
CA PHE A 127 8.32 7.89 10.28
C PHE A 127 8.80 8.83 9.15
N PRO A 128 9.75 8.44 8.28
CA PRO A 128 10.13 9.29 7.15
C PRO A 128 8.99 9.57 6.18
N LEU A 129 8.12 8.59 5.90
CA LEU A 129 6.96 8.80 5.03
C LEU A 129 5.99 9.82 5.62
N LEU A 130 5.66 9.68 6.91
CA LEU A 130 4.78 10.62 7.62
C LEU A 130 5.37 12.03 7.72
N GLN A 131 6.69 12.16 7.84
CA GLN A 131 7.33 13.47 7.88
C GLN A 131 7.37 14.15 6.50
N LYS A 132 7.45 13.37 5.42
CA LYS A 132 7.57 13.86 4.05
C LYS A 132 6.23 14.27 3.42
N TYR A 133 5.14 13.59 3.79
CA TYR A 133 3.82 13.74 3.15
C TYR A 133 2.72 14.06 4.16
#